data_AF-A0A958IGF6-F1
#
_entry.id   AF-A0A958IGF6-F1
#
_cell.length_a   1.000
_cell.length_b   1.000
_cell.length_c   1.000
_cell.angle_alpha   90.00
_cell.angle_beta   90.00
_cell.angle_gamma   90.00
#
_symmetry.space_group_name_H-M   'P 1'
#
loop_
_entity.id
_entity.type
_entity.pdbx_description
1 polymer ?
#
loop_
_entity_poly.entity_id
_entity_poly.type
_entity_poly.pdbx_seq_one_letter_code
_entity_poly.pdbx_strand_id
1 'polypeptide(L)'
;MSDLTLFSTPKAFTGHIGMIQENAIQSWKNISDQVEIILLGDDVGVKEISHKYNLIHIPKIKKTKLGTPLIDSIFYAAQKKSTS
;
A
#
# COMPACT_ATOMS: atom_id res chain seq x y z
N MET A 1 -6.55 12.72 13.26
CA MET A 1 -6.77 12.83 11.81
C MET A 1 -5.39 12.87 11.18
N SER A 2 -5.17 12.13 10.10
CA SER A 2 -3.91 12.17 9.34
C SER A 2 -3.92 13.34 8.37
N ASP A 3 -2.78 13.96 8.10
CA ASP A 3 -2.70 15.11 7.18
C ASP A 3 -2.65 14.68 5.70
N LEU A 4 -2.22 13.44 5.44
CA LEU A 4 -2.05 12.88 4.10
C LEU A 4 -2.19 11.36 4.14
N THR A 5 -2.95 10.80 3.18
CA THR A 5 -2.99 9.36 2.95
C THR A 5 -2.36 9.03 1.59
N LEU A 6 -1.33 8.18 1.61
CA LEU A 6 -0.71 7.61 0.43
C LEU A 6 -1.12 6.14 0.30
N PHE A 7 -1.55 5.73 -0.89
CA PHE A 7 -1.88 4.34 -1.15
C PHE A 7 -1.22 3.81 -2.42
N SER A 8 -0.90 2.52 -2.43
CA SER A 8 -0.23 1.89 -3.56
C SER A 8 -0.59 0.41 -3.69
N THR A 9 -0.51 -0.12 -4.91
CA THR A 9 -0.53 -1.56 -5.21
C THR A 9 0.88 -2.02 -5.58
N PRO A 10 1.75 -2.30 -4.59
CA PRO A 10 3.13 -2.67 -4.85
C PRO A 10 3.22 -4.03 -5.56
N LYS A 11 4.30 -4.21 -6.33
CA LYS A 11 4.72 -5.53 -6.81
C LYS A 11 5.27 -6.36 -5.63
N ALA A 12 5.51 -7.64 -5.88
CA ALA A 12 6.24 -8.49 -4.96
C ALA A 12 7.56 -7.86 -4.47
N PHE A 13 7.79 -7.87 -3.16
CA PHE A 13 8.99 -7.39 -2.50
C PHE A 13 10.12 -8.43 -2.62
N THR A 14 10.66 -8.57 -3.83
CA THR A 14 11.73 -9.52 -4.14
C THR A 14 12.88 -8.82 -4.87
N GLY A 15 14.12 -9.22 -4.56
CA GLY A 15 15.33 -8.65 -5.16
C GLY A 15 15.38 -7.12 -5.11
N HIS A 16 15.83 -6.50 -6.20
CA HIS A 16 15.91 -5.03 -6.31
C HIS A 16 14.56 -4.33 -6.23
N ILE A 17 13.48 -4.96 -6.66
CA ILE A 17 12.13 -4.38 -6.56
C ILE A 17 11.75 -4.20 -5.09
N GLY A 18 12.04 -5.19 -4.24
CA GLY A 18 11.80 -5.11 -2.79
C GLY A 18 12.55 -3.92 -2.17
N MET A 19 13.82 -3.76 -2.50
CA MET A 19 14.64 -2.63 -2.02
C MET A 19 14.07 -1.28 -2.44
N ILE A 20 13.66 -1.12 -3.71
CA ILE A 20 13.11 0.15 -4.22
C ILE A 20 11.80 0.50 -3.50
N GLN A 21 10.90 -0.46 -3.34
CA GLN A 21 9.61 -0.22 -2.68
C GLN A 21 9.76 0.05 -1.19
N GLU A 22 10.69 -0.62 -0.52
CA GLU A 22 11.00 -0.35 0.89
C GLU A 22 11.61 1.05 1.08
N ASN A 23 12.49 1.49 0.16
CA ASN A 23 12.99 2.87 0.16
C ASN A 23 11.87 3.89 -0.06
N ALA A 24 10.91 3.60 -0.95
CA ALA A 24 9.75 4.46 -1.16
C ALA A 24 8.90 4.59 0.11
N ILE A 25 8.61 3.47 0.79
CA ILE A 25 7.88 3.47 2.08
C ILE A 25 8.60 4.34 3.10
N GLN A 26 9.91 4.19 3.26
CA GLN A 26 10.69 4.98 4.22
C GLN A 26 10.67 6.47 3.87
N SER A 27 10.79 6.81 2.58
CA SER A 27 10.67 8.20 2.10
C SER A 27 9.30 8.79 2.44
N TRP A 28 8.21 8.03 2.20
CA TRP A 28 6.86 8.46 2.54
C TRP A 28 6.67 8.70 4.02
N LYS A 29 7.18 7.81 4.88
CA LYS A 29 7.12 7.98 6.35
C LYS A 29 7.85 9.23 6.84
N ASN A 30 8.81 9.75 6.08
CA ASN A 30 9.55 10.97 6.42
C ASN A 30 8.85 12.26 5.96
N ILE A 31 7.69 12.18 5.28
CA ILE A 31 6.93 13.38 4.86
C ILE A 31 6.39 14.13 6.08
N SER A 32 5.76 13.43 7.02
CA SER A 32 5.31 13.96 8.31
C SER A 32 5.00 12.81 9.27
N ASP A 33 4.90 13.11 10.57
CA ASP A 33 4.49 12.14 11.59
C ASP A 33 3.02 11.69 11.45
N GLN A 34 2.25 12.35 10.58
CA GLN A 34 0.81 12.12 10.38
C GLN A 34 0.47 11.52 9.01
N VAL A 35 1.45 10.98 8.28
CA VAL A 35 1.20 10.30 7.01
C VAL A 35 0.63 8.90 7.25
N GLU A 36 -0.51 8.62 6.63
CA GLU A 36 -1.10 7.29 6.57
C GLU A 36 -0.66 6.59 5.27
N ILE A 37 -0.19 5.35 5.35
CA ILE A 37 0.23 4.57 4.18
C ILE A 37 -0.59 3.29 4.10
N ILE A 38 -1.26 3.10 2.97
CA ILE A 38 -2.09 1.93 2.67
C ILE A 38 -1.47 1.13 1.52
N LEU A 39 -1.09 -0.12 1.78
CA LEU A 39 -0.67 -1.06 0.74
C LEU A 39 -1.83 -1.99 0.39
N LEU A 40 -2.18 -2.07 -0.89
CA LEU A 40 -3.26 -2.90 -1.41
C LEU A 40 -2.71 -4.07 -2.22
N GLY A 41 -3.34 -5.23 -2.08
CA GLY A 41 -2.99 -6.46 -2.78
C GLY A 41 -2.22 -7.46 -1.93
N ASP A 42 -2.01 -8.63 -2.52
CA ASP A 42 -1.55 -9.86 -1.87
C ASP A 42 -0.26 -10.43 -2.47
N ASP A 43 0.48 -9.59 -3.21
CA ASP A 43 1.79 -9.96 -3.73
C ASP A 43 2.78 -10.33 -2.61
N VAL A 44 3.77 -11.16 -2.96
CA VAL A 44 4.77 -11.68 -2.00
C VAL A 44 5.47 -10.54 -1.26
N GLY A 45 5.51 -10.59 0.07
CA GLY A 45 6.20 -9.62 0.91
C GLY A 45 5.38 -8.38 1.29
N VAL A 46 4.20 -8.16 0.70
CA VAL A 46 3.36 -6.98 1.00
C VAL A 46 2.83 -7.04 2.44
N LYS A 47 2.44 -8.21 2.93
CA LYS A 47 1.95 -8.38 4.31
C LYS A 47 3.09 -8.14 5.32
N GLU A 48 4.25 -8.71 5.04
CA GLU A 48 5.44 -8.67 5.88
C GLU A 48 5.97 -7.24 6.01
N ILE A 49 6.08 -6.51 4.89
CA ILE A 49 6.54 -5.12 4.90
C ILE A 49 5.55 -4.18 5.58
N SER A 50 4.24 -4.43 5.39
CA SER A 50 3.18 -3.66 6.05
C SER A 50 3.27 -3.82 7.56
N HIS A 51 3.46 -5.06 8.03
CA HIS A 51 3.65 -5.34 9.45
C HIS A 51 4.94 -4.73 9.99
N LYS A 52 6.06 -4.84 9.25
CA LYS A 52 7.37 -4.29 9.65
C LYS A 52 7.31 -2.79 9.92
N TYR A 53 6.57 -2.03 9.10
CA TYR A 53 6.51 -0.57 9.20
C TYR A 53 5.24 -0.03 9.86
N ASN A 54 4.37 -0.91 10.39
CA ASN A 54 3.06 -0.58 10.95
C ASN A 54 2.16 0.19 9.97
N LEU A 55 2.07 -0.30 8.73
CA LEU A 55 1.26 0.25 7.66
C LEU A 55 -0.10 -0.44 7.59
N ILE A 56 -1.05 0.21 6.92
CA ILE A 56 -2.36 -0.39 6.65
C ILE A 56 -2.23 -1.35 5.46
N HIS A 57 -2.67 -2.60 5.63
CA HIS A 57 -2.68 -3.61 4.56
C HIS A 57 -4.11 -3.99 4.17
N ILE A 58 -4.44 -3.88 2.88
CA ILE A 58 -5.70 -4.34 2.30
C ILE A 58 -5.39 -5.46 1.29
N PRO A 59 -5.39 -6.74 1.69
CA PRO A 59 -4.93 -7.83 0.82
C PRO A 59 -5.87 -8.11 -0.36
N LYS A 60 -7.18 -7.85 -0.19
CA LYS A 60 -8.20 -8.20 -1.19
C LYS A 60 -8.71 -6.95 -1.89
N ILE A 61 -8.40 -6.83 -3.17
CA ILE A 61 -8.97 -5.85 -4.10
C ILE A 61 -9.71 -6.57 -5.22
N LYS A 62 -10.78 -5.95 -5.74
CA LYS A 62 -11.50 -6.55 -6.88
C LYS A 62 -10.57 -6.53 -8.09
N LYS A 63 -10.48 -7.67 -8.76
CA LYS A 63 -9.70 -7.87 -9.99
C LYS A 63 -10.67 -8.15 -11.14
N THR A 64 -10.26 -7.86 -12.38
CA THR A 64 -10.96 -8.31 -13.59
C THR A 64 -10.92 -9.84 -13.68
N LYS A 65 -11.64 -10.41 -14.65
CA LYS A 65 -11.56 -11.85 -14.96
C LYS A 65 -10.14 -12.32 -15.32
N LEU A 66 -9.27 -11.39 -15.75
CA LEU A 66 -7.87 -11.66 -16.09
C LEU A 66 -6.91 -11.37 -14.92
N GLY A 67 -7.42 -11.06 -13.72
CA GLY A 67 -6.60 -10.82 -12.54
C GLY A 67 -6.07 -9.39 -12.39
N THR A 68 -6.35 -8.48 -13.34
CA THR A 68 -5.94 -7.07 -13.26
C THR A 68 -6.73 -6.35 -12.16
N PRO A 69 -6.08 -5.68 -11.20
CA PRO A 69 -6.77 -4.85 -10.23
C PRO A 69 -7.69 -3.80 -10.88
N LEU A 70 -8.93 -3.70 -10.41
CA LEU A 70 -9.85 -2.64 -10.85
C LEU A 70 -9.49 -1.33 -10.16
N ILE A 71 -9.22 -0.30 -10.95
CA ILE A 71 -8.84 1.04 -10.45
C ILE A 71 -9.87 1.56 -9.45
N ASP A 72 -11.15 1.54 -9.79
CA ASP A 72 -12.22 2.00 -8.89
C ASP A 72 -12.25 1.25 -7.56
N SER A 73 -11.89 -0.05 -7.57
CA SER A 73 -11.82 -0.84 -6.34
C SER A 73 -10.64 -0.43 -5.45
N ILE A 74 -9.52 -0.02 -6.05
CA ILE A 74 -8.34 0.44 -5.31
C ILE A 74 -8.67 1.78 -4.65
N PHE A 75 -9.20 2.73 -5.42
CA PHE A 75 -9.58 4.06 -4.92
C PHE A 75 -10.66 3.96 -3.83
N TYR A 76 -11.72 3.17 -4.06
CA TYR A 76 -12.77 2.98 -3.06
C TYR A 76 -12.24 2.36 -1.77
N ALA A 77 -11.38 1.35 -1.85
CA ALA A 77 -10.80 0.70 -0.68
C ALA A 77 -9.90 1.65 0.12
N ALA A 78 -9.06 2.43 -0.56
CA ALA A 78 -8.21 3.43 0.07
C ALA A 78 -9.06 4.53 0.74
N GLN A 79 -10.02 5.12 0.03
CA GLN A 79 -10.88 6.17 0.56
C GLN A 79 -11.70 5.70 1.77
N LYS A 80 -12.23 4.48 1.73
CA LYS A 80 -12.99 3.92 2.86
C LYS A 80 -12.14 3.73 4.13
N LYS A 81 -10.84 3.55 3.96
CA LYS A 81 -9.91 3.25 5.06
C LYS A 81 -9.18 4.49 5.58
N SER A 82 -8.95 5.46 4.70
CA SER A 82 -8.38 6.77 5.00
C SER A 82 -9.06 7.45 6.18
N THR A 83 -8.25 8.03 7.06
CA THR A 83 -8.71 8.90 8.16
C THR A 83 -8.29 10.37 7.99
N SER A 84 -7.65 10.68 6.86
CA SER A 84 -7.46 12.04 6.34
C SER A 84 -8.74 12.59 5.72
#